data_AF-A0A093Y3B4-F1
#
_entry.id   AF-A0A093Y3B4-F1
#
_cell.length_a   1.000
_cell.length_b   1.000
_cell.length_c   1.000
_cell.angle_alpha   90.00
_cell.angle_beta   90.00
_cell.angle_gamma   90.00
#
_symmetry.space_group_name_H-M   'P 1'
#
loop_
_entity.id
_entity.type
_entity.pdbx_description
1 polymer ?
#
loop_
_entity_poly.entity_id
_entity_poly.type
_entity_poly.pdbx_seq_one_letter_code
_entity_poly.pdbx_strand_id
1 'polypeptide(L)'
;MFGSYLMFHWVRGVPFEFNSGAYDNLNMWEQIDNGDQYTPAKKFLLSVPIVLFLLSTHYTHYDFTYFTINFLAVLAVVVPKLPSSHRMRVGLFSGAPEDR
;
A
#
# COMPACT_ATOMS: atom_id res chain seq x y z
N MET A 1 3.13 5.79 8.97
CA MET A 1 3.17 4.68 7.99
C MET A 1 2.20 3.54 8.32
N PHE A 2 2.13 3.09 9.58
CA PHE A 2 1.29 1.95 9.99
C PHE A 2 -0.20 2.05 9.61
N GLY A 3 -0.89 3.16 9.93
CA GLY A 3 -2.31 3.30 9.61
C GLY A 3 -2.61 3.25 8.10
N SER A 4 -1.76 3.87 7.28
CA SER A 4 -1.86 3.79 5.82
C SER A 4 -1.67 2.35 5.32
N TYR A 5 -0.76 1.58 5.91
CA TYR A 5 -0.56 0.18 5.58
C TYR A 5 -1.80 -0.67 5.92
N LEU A 6 -2.33 -0.53 7.15
CA LEU A 6 -3.52 -1.25 7.58
C LEU A 6 -4.69 -0.99 6.63
N MET A 7 -5.01 0.28 6.40
CA MET A 7 -6.17 0.66 5.61
C MET A 7 -6.03 0.24 4.14
N PHE A 8 -4.89 0.50 3.51
CA PHE A 8 -4.75 0.32 2.06
C PHE A 8 -4.30 -1.07 1.62
N HIS A 9 -3.63 -1.84 2.50
CA HIS A 9 -3.01 -3.11 2.12
C HIS A 9 -3.51 -4.31 2.91
N TRP A 10 -3.97 -4.11 4.16
CA TRP A 10 -4.49 -5.20 5.00
C TRP A 10 -6.01 -5.37 4.85
N VAL A 11 -6.76 -4.27 4.90
CA VAL A 11 -8.23 -4.31 4.77
C VAL A 11 -8.63 -4.63 3.32
N ARG A 12 -9.53 -5.60 3.17
CA ARG A 12 -10.09 -6.07 1.88
C ARG A 12 -11.61 -5.98 1.86
N GLY A 13 -12.18 -5.86 0.67
CA GLY A 13 -13.61 -5.75 0.44
C GLY A 13 -14.21 -4.41 0.91
N VAL A 14 -15.53 -4.30 0.82
CA VAL A 14 -16.33 -3.17 1.30
C VAL A 14 -17.53 -3.69 2.10
N PRO A 15 -17.70 -3.30 3.37
CA PRO A 15 -18.68 -3.94 4.27
C PRO A 15 -20.14 -3.56 4.00
N PHE A 16 -20.41 -2.50 3.23
CA PHE A 16 -21.76 -1.93 3.09
C PHE A 16 -22.26 -1.84 1.65
N GLU A 17 -21.52 -2.39 0.68
CA GLU A 17 -21.87 -2.28 -0.73
C GLU A 17 -22.01 -3.65 -1.38
N PHE A 18 -23.17 -3.88 -2.01
CA PHE A 18 -23.51 -5.14 -2.65
C PHE A 18 -22.91 -5.22 -4.06
N ASN A 19 -21.62 -5.54 -4.13
CA ASN A 19 -20.85 -5.59 -5.37
C ASN A 19 -20.78 -6.99 -6.02
N SER A 20 -21.68 -7.93 -5.66
CA SER A 20 -21.66 -9.33 -6.11
C SER A 20 -20.28 -10.03 -5.97
N GLY A 21 -19.49 -9.61 -4.98
CA GLY A 21 -18.14 -10.13 -4.72
C GLY A 21 -17.01 -9.54 -5.56
N ALA A 22 -17.26 -8.49 -6.36
CA ALA A 22 -16.25 -7.91 -7.25
C ALA A 22 -14.98 -7.41 -6.54
N TYR A 23 -15.08 -7.02 -5.26
CA TYR A 23 -13.99 -6.42 -4.49
C TYR A 23 -13.52 -7.25 -3.29
N ASP A 24 -14.10 -8.43 -3.05
CA ASP A 24 -13.83 -9.24 -1.84
C ASP A 24 -12.35 -9.65 -1.72
N ASN A 25 -11.71 -9.85 -2.87
CA ASN A 25 -10.30 -10.22 -2.95
C ASN A 25 -9.37 -9.03 -3.17
N LEU A 26 -9.88 -7.80 -3.26
CA LEU A 26 -9.11 -6.58 -3.51
C LEU A 26 -8.96 -5.77 -2.22
N ASN A 27 -7.75 -5.26 -1.97
CA ASN A 27 -7.53 -4.31 -0.88
C ASN A 27 -8.04 -2.91 -1.26
N MET A 28 -8.18 -2.02 -0.28
CA MET A 28 -8.70 -0.68 -0.55
C MET A 28 -7.84 0.11 -1.56
N TRP A 29 -6.51 -0.09 -1.61
CA TRP A 29 -5.67 0.56 -2.62
C TRP A 29 -6.04 0.15 -4.05
N GLU A 30 -6.25 -1.14 -4.25
CA GLU A 30 -6.61 -1.73 -5.54
C GLU A 30 -8.01 -1.30 -5.98
N GLN A 31 -8.89 -0.93 -5.05
CA GLN A 31 -10.26 -0.48 -5.34
C GLN A 31 -10.35 0.99 -5.77
N ILE A 32 -9.40 1.84 -5.36
CA ILE A 32 -9.43 3.28 -5.69
C ILE A 32 -9.55 3.49 -7.21
N ASP A 33 -10.44 4.41 -7.59
CA ASP A 33 -10.72 4.80 -8.97
C ASP A 33 -11.04 3.60 -9.86
N ASN A 34 -11.87 2.66 -9.37
CA ASN A 34 -12.24 1.42 -10.08
C ASN A 34 -11.04 0.54 -10.48
N GLY A 35 -9.91 0.67 -9.80
CA GLY A 35 -8.68 -0.06 -10.12
C GLY A 35 -7.77 0.63 -11.11
N ASP A 36 -8.14 1.79 -11.65
CA ASP A 36 -7.32 2.54 -12.59
C ASP A 36 -5.99 2.94 -11.96
N GLN A 37 -4.90 2.68 -12.67
CA GLN A 37 -3.56 3.01 -12.20
C GLN A 37 -3.20 4.46 -12.59
N TYR A 38 -2.24 5.06 -11.88
CA TYR A 38 -1.71 6.39 -12.18
C TYR A 38 -2.71 7.56 -12.18
N THR A 39 -3.83 7.41 -11.48
CA THR A 39 -4.82 8.46 -11.27
C THR A 39 -4.28 9.57 -10.37
N PRO A 40 -4.83 10.80 -10.41
CA PRO A 40 -4.42 11.90 -9.55
C PRO A 40 -4.48 11.54 -8.05
N ALA A 41 -5.53 10.83 -7.62
CA ALA A 41 -5.68 10.40 -6.24
C ALA A 41 -4.58 9.43 -5.82
N LYS A 42 -4.29 8.39 -6.62
CA LYS A 42 -3.20 7.45 -6.33
C LYS A 42 -1.83 8.13 -6.33
N LYS A 43 -1.57 9.06 -7.26
CA LYS A 43 -0.33 9.85 -7.28
C LYS A 43 -0.17 10.69 -6.01
N PHE A 44 -1.24 11.34 -5.56
CA PHE A 44 -1.24 12.10 -4.32
C PHE A 44 -0.99 11.21 -3.08
N LEU A 45 -1.73 10.11 -2.95
CA LEU A 45 -1.57 9.20 -1.82
C LEU A 45 -0.21 8.50 -1.80
N LEU A 46 0.42 8.29 -2.96
CA LEU A 46 1.78 7.77 -3.08
C LEU A 46 2.82 8.83 -2.69
N SER A 47 2.57 10.11 -2.97
CA SER A 47 3.54 11.18 -2.66
C SER A 47 3.62 11.49 -1.16
N VAL A 48 2.53 11.36 -0.41
CA VAL A 48 2.48 11.60 1.04
C VAL A 48 3.60 10.87 1.81
N PRO A 49 3.74 9.53 1.72
CA PRO A 49 4.80 8.83 2.46
C PRO A 49 6.21 9.20 2.00
N ILE A 50 6.39 9.55 0.72
CA ILE A 50 7.68 9.96 0.15
C ILE A 50 8.08 11.33 0.70
N VAL A 51 7.16 12.31 0.71
CA VAL A 51 7.41 13.64 1.27
C VAL A 51 7.71 13.54 2.77
N LEU A 52 6.95 12.76 3.52
CA LEU A 52 7.20 12.55 4.95
C LEU A 52 8.58 11.94 5.21
N PHE A 53 9.04 11.03 4.35
CA PHE A 53 10.40 10.47 4.43
C PHE A 53 11.49 11.49 4.17
N LEU A 54 11.33 12.32 3.13
CA LEU A 54 12.28 13.36 2.79
C LEU A 54 12.37 14.40 3.93
N LEU A 55 11.21 14.82 4.46
CA LEU A 55 11.15 15.71 5.62
C LEU A 55 11.82 15.07 6.85
N SER A 56 11.50 13.81 7.16
CA SER A 56 12.13 13.10 8.28
C SER A 56 13.64 13.06 8.13
N THR A 57 14.14 12.70 6.94
CA THR A 57 15.58 12.61 6.67
C THR A 57 16.27 13.97 6.83
N HIS A 58 15.60 15.04 6.39
CA HIS A 58 16.10 16.40 6.54
C HIS A 58 16.19 16.83 8.02
N TYR A 59 15.13 16.61 8.80
CA TYR A 59 15.09 17.01 10.22
C TYR A 59 15.94 16.13 11.14
N THR A 60 16.22 14.88 10.76
CA THR A 60 17.16 14.02 11.50
C THR A 60 18.61 14.21 11.05
N HIS A 61 18.91 15.29 10.31
CA HIS A 61 20.27 15.62 9.84
C HIS A 61 20.98 14.45 9.14
N TYR A 62 20.25 13.64 8.36
CA TYR A 62 20.79 12.48 7.65
C TYR A 62 21.44 11.41 8.54
N ASP A 63 21.04 11.31 9.81
CA ASP A 63 21.46 10.20 10.67
C ASP A 63 21.10 8.85 10.04
N PHE A 64 22.09 7.96 9.99
CA PHE A 64 21.99 6.69 9.28
C PHE A 64 20.95 5.73 9.89
N THR A 65 20.79 5.75 11.22
CA THR A 65 19.86 4.87 11.92
C THR A 65 18.42 5.27 11.60
N TYR A 66 18.10 6.56 11.79
CA TYR A 66 16.77 7.06 11.47
C TYR A 66 16.46 7.00 9.98
N PHE A 67 17.45 7.26 9.12
CA PHE A 67 17.31 7.09 7.68
C PHE A 67 16.91 5.66 7.32
N THR A 68 17.64 4.67 7.84
CA THR A 68 17.41 3.25 7.52
C THR A 68 16.02 2.80 7.96
N ILE A 69 15.61 3.15 9.18
CA ILE A 69 14.29 2.79 9.71
C ILE A 69 13.17 3.42 8.86
N ASN A 70 13.26 4.72 8.57
CA ASN A 70 12.25 5.41 7.79
C ASN A 70 12.23 4.93 6.32
N PHE A 71 13.40 4.62 5.76
CA PHE A 71 13.52 4.09 4.41
C PHE A 71 12.82 2.73 4.28
N LEU A 72 13.08 1.80 5.20
CA LEU A 72 12.39 0.49 5.24
C LEU A 72 10.88 0.65 5.41
N ALA A 73 10.44 1.59 6.26
CA ALA A 73 9.02 1.86 6.47
C ALA A 73 8.34 2.40 5.20
N VAL A 74 9.03 3.24 4.42
CA VAL A 74 8.51 3.78 3.15
C VAL A 74 8.45 2.68 2.11
N LEU A 75 9.50 1.86 1.98
CA LEU A 75 9.49 0.72 1.06
C LEU A 75 8.30 -0.22 1.33
N ALA A 76 8.05 -0.56 2.60
CA ALA A 76 6.92 -1.42 2.98
C ALA A 76 5.54 -0.84 2.58
N VAL A 77 5.41 0.49 2.51
CA VAL A 77 4.15 1.16 2.15
C VAL A 77 4.02 1.44 0.66
N VAL A 78 5.14 1.73 -0.02
CA VAL A 78 5.22 2.12 -1.44
C VAL A 78 5.26 0.91 -2.36
N VAL A 79 6.03 -0.13 -2.05
CA VAL A 79 6.17 -1.32 -2.92
C VAL A 79 4.82 -1.96 -3.26
N PRO A 80 3.90 -2.18 -2.30
CA PRO A 80 2.61 -2.79 -2.63
C PRO A 80 1.65 -1.84 -3.36
N LYS A 81 1.97 -0.53 -3.45
CA LYS A 81 1.21 0.46 -4.21
C LYS A 81 1.60 0.50 -5.70
N LEU A 82 2.76 -0.05 -6.06
CA LEU A 82 3.24 -0.06 -7.44
C LEU A 82 2.36 -0.96 -8.32
N PRO A 83 2.15 -0.60 -9.61
CA PRO A 83 1.37 -1.43 -10.52
C PRO A 83 1.93 -2.85 -10.71
N SER A 84 3.25 -3.02 -10.61
CA SER A 84 3.90 -4.34 -10.67
C SER A 84 3.51 -5.26 -9.52
N SER A 85 3.05 -4.70 -8.40
CA SER A 85 2.61 -5.44 -7.21
C SER A 85 1.10 -5.67 -7.19
N HIS A 86 0.39 -5.29 -8.26
CA HIS A 86 -1.07 -5.43 -8.33
C HIS A 86 -1.49 -6.89 -8.17
N ARG A 87 -2.43 -7.16 -7.26
CA ARG A 87 -2.92 -8.50 -6.90
C ARG A 87 -1.86 -9.46 -6.36
N MET A 88 -0.63 -9.01 -6.16
CA MET A 88 0.39 -9.84 -5.52
C MET A 88 0.05 -9.98 -4.04
N ARG A 89 0.06 -11.23 -3.55
CA ARG A 89 -0.19 -11.56 -2.16
C ARG A 89 1.07 -12.19 -1.61
N VAL A 90 1.80 -11.43 -0.80
CA VAL A 90 2.97 -11.94 -0.08
C VAL A 90 2.49 -12.36 1.31
N GLY A 91 2.27 -13.66 1.50
CA GLY A 91 1.94 -14.23 2.80
C GLY A 91 2.94 -15.33 3.13
N LEU A 92 3.62 -15.22 4.27
CA LEU A 92 4.53 -16.25 4.78
C LEU A 92 3.82 -17.60 5.03
N PHE A 93 2.49 -17.61 5.06
CA PHE A 93 1.64 -18.79 5.28
C PHE A 93 0.48 -18.89 4.27
N SER A 94 0.60 -18.26 3.10
CA SER A 94 -0.40 -18.44 2.05
C SER A 94 -0.25 -19.86 1.49
N GLY A 95 -1.15 -20.75 1.90
CA GLY A 95 -1.27 -22.10 1.34
C GLY A 95 -1.37 -22.06 -0.18
N ALA A 96 -0.96 -23.16 -0.81
CA ALA A 96 -0.95 -23.34 -2.26
C ALA A 96 -2.25 -22.83 -2.90
N PRO A 97 -2.18 -22.24 -4.10
CA PRO A 97 -3.37 -21.75 -4.79
C PRO A 97 -4.37 -22.90 -4.92
N GLU A 98 -5.57 -22.71 -4.39
CA GLU A 98 -6.67 -23.65 -4.62
C GLU A 98 -7.15 -23.39 -6.06
N ASP A 99 -6.86 -24.33 -6.95
CA ASP A 99 -7.30 -24.31 -8.34
C ASP A 99 -8.84 -24.17 -8.39
N ARG A 100 -9.33 -23.04 -8.89
CA ARG A 100 -10.73 -22.86 -9.32
C ARG A 100 -10.78 -22.18 -10.67
#